data_AF-A0A7H1RIF7-F1
#
_entry.id   AF-A0A7H1RIF7-F1
#
_cell.length_a   1.000
_cell.length_b   1.000
_cell.length_c   1.000
_cell.angle_alpha   90.00
_cell.angle_beta   90.00
_cell.angle_gamma   90.00
#
_symmetry.space_group_name_H-M   'P 1'
#
loop_
_entity.id
_entity.type
_entity.pdbx_description
1 polymer ?
#
loop_
_entity_poly.entity_id
_entity_poly.type
_entity_poly.pdbx_seq_one_letter_code
_entity_poly.pdbx_strand_id
1 'polypeptide(L)'
;MRRLIAALILSLCALPGLSPPVAAQTAPVLRPMVAPRVAASIEIDYKTQYEQERARNQQLREENGSLRTTLAAWTSKGGSLVHAYCETPTRSASSAGASNDCAASGYTCEPVSGLCRTSAANSDQCAAGHSWCVYGNRCVRSAADCKP
;
A
#
# COMPACT_ATOMS: atom_id res chain seq x y z
N MET A 1 4.53 25.99 13.17
CA MET A 1 4.14 27.20 13.95
C MET A 1 3.51 28.19 12.97
N ARG A 2 2.18 28.15 12.86
CA ARG A 2 1.19 29.20 13.25
C ARG A 2 1.34 30.54 12.49
N ARG A 3 0.33 30.77 11.64
CA ARG A 3 0.08 31.94 10.78
C ARG A 3 -0.29 33.17 11.61
N LEU A 4 0.28 34.34 11.28
CA LEU A 4 -0.14 35.70 11.69
C LEU A 4 -1.11 36.21 10.59
N ILE A 5 -2.42 36.33 10.80
CA ILE A 5 -3.24 37.32 11.54
C ILE A 5 -3.07 38.78 11.04
N ALA A 6 -4.14 39.22 10.35
CA ALA A 6 -4.83 40.54 10.35
C ALA A 6 -3.99 41.82 10.14
N ALA A 7 -4.18 42.54 9.02
CA ALA A 7 -5.25 43.52 8.76
C ALA A 7 -5.20 44.77 9.66
N LEU A 8 -4.81 45.92 9.09
CA LEU A 8 -5.01 47.26 9.67
C LEU A 8 -4.95 48.31 8.54
N ILE A 9 -6.09 48.88 8.11
CA ILE A 9 -6.71 50.17 8.49
C ILE A 9 -6.36 51.35 7.56
N LEU A 10 -7.46 51.91 7.04
CA LEU A 10 -7.77 53.24 6.49
C LEU A 10 -6.70 54.35 6.46
N SER A 11 -6.64 55.06 5.33
CA SER A 11 -6.36 56.52 5.25
C SER A 11 -6.91 57.05 3.91
N LEU A 12 -8.09 57.68 3.86
CA LEU A 12 -8.34 59.13 3.90
C LEU A 12 -7.46 59.98 2.95
N CYS A 13 -8.04 60.52 1.87
CA CYS A 13 -7.99 61.95 1.51
C CYS A 13 -8.77 62.23 0.21
N ALA A 14 -9.72 63.17 0.31
CA ALA A 14 -10.48 63.74 -0.79
C ALA A 14 -9.70 64.88 -1.47
N LEU A 15 -9.91 65.09 -2.78
CA LEU A 15 -9.71 66.35 -3.50
C LEU A 15 -10.58 66.37 -4.77
N PRO A 16 -11.36 67.45 -5.04
CA PRO A 16 -12.20 67.59 -6.23
C PRO A 16 -11.46 68.35 -7.37
N GLY A 17 -11.77 68.02 -8.63
CA GLY A 17 -11.19 68.67 -9.82
C GLY A 17 -12.12 68.61 -11.05
N LEU A 18 -12.16 69.70 -11.81
CA LEU A 18 -13.14 70.09 -12.85
C LEU A 18 -13.09 69.32 -14.21
N SER A 19 -14.29 69.04 -14.76
CA SER A 19 -14.84 68.99 -16.18
C SER A 19 -13.92 68.88 -17.43
N PRO A 20 -14.30 68.17 -18.54
CA PRO A 20 -15.33 68.63 -19.53
C PRO A 20 -16.17 67.49 -20.24
N PRO A 21 -17.10 67.78 -21.19
CA PRO A 21 -18.18 66.87 -21.58
C PRO A 21 -17.78 65.85 -22.65
N VAL A 22 -18.39 64.66 -22.57
CA VAL A 22 -18.23 63.57 -23.54
C VAL A 22 -19.13 63.80 -24.74
N ALA A 23 -18.54 63.92 -25.93
CA ALA A 23 -19.26 63.82 -27.20
C ALA A 23 -19.68 62.36 -27.43
N ALA A 24 -20.98 62.12 -27.62
CA ALA A 24 -21.52 60.81 -27.94
C ALA A 24 -21.12 60.41 -29.38
N GLN A 25 -20.27 59.40 -29.51
CA GLN A 25 -20.02 58.70 -30.78
C GLN A 25 -20.76 57.37 -30.74
N THR A 26 -21.82 57.24 -31.53
CA THR A 26 -22.57 56.00 -31.70
C THR A 26 -21.78 55.05 -32.62
N ALA A 27 -21.19 54.00 -32.05
CA ALA A 27 -20.61 52.90 -32.82
C ALA A 27 -21.73 52.00 -33.41
N PRO A 28 -21.58 51.48 -34.65
CA PRO A 28 -22.56 50.60 -35.25
C PRO A 28 -22.59 49.23 -34.56
N VAL A 29 -23.79 48.73 -34.26
CA VAL A 29 -24.02 47.44 -33.58
C VAL A 29 -23.74 46.29 -34.54
N LEU A 30 -22.63 45.58 -34.34
CA LEU A 30 -22.38 44.28 -34.97
C LEU A 30 -23.30 43.24 -34.32
N ARG A 31 -24.20 42.65 -35.12
CA ARG A 31 -25.03 41.52 -34.67
C ARG A 31 -24.19 40.23 -34.67
N PRO A 32 -24.12 39.47 -33.56
CA PRO A 32 -23.43 38.18 -33.55
C PRO A 32 -24.21 37.17 -34.38
N MET A 33 -23.55 36.52 -35.35
CA MET A 33 -24.06 35.31 -35.97
C MET A 33 -23.95 34.16 -34.95
N VAL A 34 -25.08 33.58 -34.57
CA VAL A 34 -25.12 32.39 -33.71
C VAL A 34 -24.95 31.15 -34.59
N ALA A 35 -23.82 30.47 -34.46
CA ALA A 35 -23.61 29.15 -35.07
C ALA A 35 -24.46 28.09 -34.32
N PRO A 36 -25.13 27.15 -35.03
CA PRO A 36 -25.86 26.07 -34.37
C PRO A 36 -24.87 25.18 -33.61
N ARG A 37 -25.01 25.09 -32.29
CA ARG A 37 -24.33 24.07 -31.51
C ARG A 37 -25.05 22.75 -31.75
N VAL A 38 -24.48 21.88 -32.59
CA VAL A 38 -24.90 20.48 -32.66
C VAL A 38 -24.45 19.83 -31.35
N ALA A 39 -25.36 19.81 -30.37
CA ALA A 39 -25.18 18.99 -29.19
C ALA A 39 -25.30 17.53 -29.63
N ALA A 40 -24.18 16.82 -29.73
CA ALA A 40 -24.20 15.37 -29.85
C ALA A 40 -24.82 14.82 -28.56
N SER A 41 -26.11 14.49 -28.60
CA SER A 41 -26.79 13.81 -27.51
C SER A 41 -26.25 12.38 -27.47
N ILE A 42 -25.37 12.10 -26.51
CA ILE A 42 -25.02 10.72 -26.17
C ILE A 42 -26.29 10.12 -25.56
N GLU A 43 -27.02 9.35 -26.36
CA GLU A 43 -28.13 8.55 -25.87
C GLU A 43 -27.51 7.38 -25.09
N ILE A 44 -27.40 7.55 -23.78
CA ILE A 44 -26.87 6.53 -22.87
C ILE A 44 -27.89 5.40 -22.83
N ASP A 45 -27.52 4.23 -23.37
CA ASP A 45 -28.32 3.02 -23.24
C ASP A 45 -28.23 2.48 -21.80
N TYR A 46 -29.12 2.98 -20.96
CA TYR A 46 -29.21 2.62 -19.55
C TYR A 46 -29.47 1.13 -19.31
N LYS A 47 -30.15 0.45 -20.26
CA LYS A 47 -30.43 -0.98 -20.12
C LYS A 47 -29.14 -1.79 -20.30
N THR A 48 -28.38 -1.47 -21.34
CA THR A 48 -27.11 -2.15 -21.61
C THR A 48 -26.07 -1.87 -20.52
N GLN A 49 -25.99 -0.63 -20.01
CA GLN A 49 -25.15 -0.33 -18.85
C GLN A 49 -25.56 -1.11 -17.59
N TYR A 50 -26.86 -1.21 -17.31
CA TYR A 50 -27.36 -1.93 -16.15
C TYR A 50 -27.02 -3.42 -16.21
N GLU A 51 -27.21 -4.05 -17.37
CA GLU A 51 -26.88 -5.46 -17.59
C GLU A 51 -25.37 -5.71 -17.45
N GLN A 52 -24.53 -4.81 -17.98
CA GLN A 52 -23.08 -4.87 -17.82
C GLN A 52 -22.65 -4.74 -16.35
N GLU A 53 -23.22 -3.79 -15.63
CA GLU A 53 -22.88 -3.56 -14.22
C GLU A 53 -23.38 -4.69 -13.31
N ARG A 54 -24.52 -5.31 -13.65
CA ARG A 54 -25.02 -6.54 -13.03
C ARG A 54 -24.06 -7.71 -13.23
N ALA A 55 -23.61 -7.94 -14.46
CA ALA A 55 -22.67 -9.02 -14.77
C ALA A 55 -21.33 -8.82 -14.06
N ARG A 56 -20.81 -7.58 -14.07
CA ARG A 56 -19.59 -7.22 -13.33
C ARG A 56 -19.75 -7.40 -11.83
N ASN A 57 -20.88 -6.98 -11.24
CA ASN A 57 -21.15 -7.19 -9.82
C ASN A 57 -21.18 -8.68 -9.46
N GLN A 58 -21.75 -9.51 -10.33
CA GLN A 58 -21.77 -10.95 -10.11
C GLN A 58 -20.34 -11.53 -10.11
N GLN A 59 -19.52 -11.19 -11.12
CA GLN A 59 -18.12 -11.62 -11.18
C GLN A 59 -17.33 -11.19 -9.93
N LEU A 60 -17.47 -9.93 -9.51
CA LEU A 60 -16.79 -9.42 -8.32
C LEU A 60 -17.22 -10.16 -7.05
N ARG A 61 -18.47 -10.60 -6.95
CA ARG A 61 -18.93 -11.40 -5.79
C ARG A 61 -18.32 -12.79 -5.78
N GLU A 62 -18.23 -13.43 -6.95
CA GLU A 62 -17.60 -14.73 -7.10
C GLU A 62 -16.10 -14.65 -6.77
N GLU A 63 -15.40 -13.64 -7.29
CA GLU A 63 -13.99 -13.37 -6.99
C GLU A 63 -13.76 -13.11 -5.50
N ASN A 64 -14.58 -12.26 -4.88
CA ASN A 64 -14.50 -12.00 -3.44
C ASN A 64 -14.72 -13.26 -2.61
N GLY A 65 -15.65 -14.13 -3.02
CA GLY A 65 -15.89 -15.42 -2.37
C GLY A 65 -14.67 -16.34 -2.45
N SER A 66 -14.06 -16.43 -3.63
CA SER A 66 -12.84 -17.22 -3.85
C SER A 66 -11.65 -16.71 -3.04
N LEU A 67 -11.42 -15.39 -3.05
CA LEU A 67 -10.34 -14.76 -2.29
C LEU A 67 -10.51 -14.95 -0.78
N ARG A 68 -11.75 -14.82 -0.26
CA ARG A 68 -12.04 -15.07 1.16
C ARG A 68 -11.78 -16.52 1.55
N THR A 69 -12.17 -17.46 0.70
CA THR A 69 -11.91 -18.89 0.93
C THR A 69 -10.42 -19.19 0.95
N THR A 70 -9.67 -18.59 0.02
CA THR A 70 -8.21 -18.71 -0.04
C THR A 70 -7.58 -18.13 1.23
N LEU A 71 -7.93 -16.91 1.61
CA LEU A 71 -7.43 -16.30 2.85
C LEU A 71 -7.73 -17.16 4.08
N ALA A 72 -8.94 -17.72 4.18
CA ALA A 72 -9.29 -18.64 5.25
C ALA A 72 -8.38 -19.88 5.25
N ALA A 73 -8.09 -20.46 4.09
CA ALA A 73 -7.16 -21.60 3.99
C ALA A 73 -5.73 -21.25 4.44
N TRP A 74 -5.27 -20.01 4.20
CA TRP A 74 -3.93 -19.53 4.59
C TRP A 74 -3.82 -19.15 6.07
N THR A 75 -4.90 -18.62 6.67
CA THR A 75 -4.85 -17.93 7.97
C THR A 75 -5.58 -18.64 9.09
N SER A 76 -6.46 -19.59 8.79
CA SER A 76 -7.14 -20.36 9.82
C SER A 76 -6.21 -21.35 10.48
N LYS A 77 -6.37 -21.52 11.79
CA LYS A 77 -5.66 -22.55 12.55
C LYS A 77 -6.08 -23.93 12.05
N GLY A 78 -5.14 -24.64 11.41
CA GLY A 78 -5.41 -25.93 10.76
C GLY A 78 -5.99 -25.82 9.34
N GLY A 79 -5.93 -24.65 8.72
CA GLY A 79 -6.27 -24.49 7.31
C GLY A 79 -5.40 -25.36 6.40
N SER A 80 -5.86 -25.62 5.17
CA SER A 80 -5.12 -26.47 4.23
C SER A 80 -3.81 -25.87 3.72
N LEU A 81 -3.56 -24.57 3.98
CA LEU A 81 -2.39 -23.82 3.53
C LEU A 81 -1.65 -23.19 4.72
N VAL A 82 -1.34 -24.00 5.74
CA VAL A 82 -0.45 -23.56 6.83
C VAL A 82 0.93 -23.30 6.25
N HIS A 83 1.47 -22.12 6.49
CA HIS A 83 2.84 -21.77 6.14
C HIS A 83 3.59 -21.30 7.37
N ALA A 84 4.89 -21.57 7.39
CA ALA A 84 5.80 -21.04 8.39
C ALA A 84 6.40 -19.72 7.91
N TYR A 85 6.75 -18.85 8.83
CA TYR A 85 7.45 -17.59 8.61
C TYR A 85 8.36 -17.28 9.79
N CYS A 86 9.38 -16.48 9.57
CA CYS A 86 10.26 -16.01 10.64
C CYS A 86 9.68 -14.75 11.27
N GLU A 87 9.20 -14.85 12.51
CA GLU A 87 8.78 -13.68 13.29
C GLU A 87 9.99 -12.85 13.73
N THR A 88 11.09 -13.53 14.08
CA THR A 88 12.40 -12.94 14.36
C THR A 88 13.50 -13.80 13.73
N PRO A 89 14.77 -13.34 13.67
CA PRO A 89 15.87 -14.15 13.14
C PRO A 89 16.07 -15.50 13.86
N THR A 90 15.50 -15.69 15.05
CA THR A 90 15.61 -16.93 15.83
C THR A 90 14.27 -17.53 16.21
N ARG A 91 13.14 -17.03 15.69
CA ARG A 91 11.81 -17.57 15.99
C ARG A 91 11.06 -17.86 14.70
N SER A 92 10.68 -19.14 14.55
CA SER A 92 9.75 -19.59 13.52
C SER A 92 8.34 -19.55 14.10
N ALA A 93 7.39 -19.04 13.32
CA ALA A 93 5.97 -19.06 13.62
C ALA A 93 5.23 -19.62 12.41
N SER A 94 3.99 -20.05 12.61
CA SER A 94 3.13 -20.52 11.52
C SER A 94 1.79 -19.82 11.54
N SER A 95 1.14 -19.75 10.40
CA SER A 95 -0.22 -19.19 10.30
C SER A 95 -1.25 -19.96 11.12
N ALA A 96 -0.94 -21.19 11.55
CA ALA A 96 -1.77 -21.96 12.47
C ALA A 96 -1.49 -21.67 13.97
N GLY A 97 -0.56 -20.76 14.28
CA GLY A 97 -0.22 -20.35 15.64
C GLY A 97 0.77 -21.27 16.37
N ALA A 98 1.41 -22.22 15.68
CA ALA A 98 2.59 -22.90 16.23
C ALA A 98 3.80 -21.97 16.16
N SER A 99 4.67 -22.02 17.18
CA SER A 99 5.93 -21.26 17.21
C SER A 99 7.05 -22.11 17.81
N ASN A 100 8.25 -21.97 17.23
CA ASN A 100 9.47 -22.65 17.65
C ASN A 100 10.59 -21.64 17.85
N ASP A 101 11.36 -21.81 18.91
CA ASP A 101 12.61 -21.09 19.15
C ASP A 101 13.78 -21.82 18.46
N CYS A 102 14.30 -21.22 17.40
CA CYS A 102 15.42 -21.77 16.64
C CYS A 102 16.74 -21.60 17.39
N ALA A 103 16.88 -20.56 18.22
CA ALA A 103 18.10 -20.33 19.00
C ALA A 103 18.37 -21.45 20.01
N ALA A 104 17.32 -22.14 20.48
CA ALA A 104 17.46 -23.31 21.33
C ALA A 104 18.31 -24.42 20.69
N SER A 105 18.23 -24.55 19.36
CA SER A 105 19.02 -25.48 18.56
C SER A 105 20.35 -24.91 18.04
N GLY A 106 20.62 -23.63 18.32
CA GLY A 106 21.84 -22.93 17.88
C GLY A 106 21.77 -22.37 16.46
N TYR A 107 20.59 -22.36 15.83
CA TYR A 107 20.40 -21.94 14.44
C TYR A 107 19.46 -20.75 14.31
N THR A 108 19.57 -20.02 13.20
CA THR A 108 18.61 -18.99 12.82
C THR A 108 17.38 -19.58 12.10
N CYS A 109 16.32 -18.79 12.03
CA CYS A 109 15.16 -19.08 11.21
C CYS A 109 15.50 -18.86 9.73
N GLU A 110 15.09 -19.77 8.86
CA GLU A 110 15.31 -19.67 7.42
C GLU A 110 14.27 -18.77 6.78
N PRO A 111 14.67 -17.68 6.11
CA PRO A 111 13.72 -16.70 5.57
C PRO A 111 12.85 -17.23 4.42
N VAL A 112 13.28 -18.30 3.73
CA VAL A 112 12.56 -18.87 2.58
C VAL A 112 11.47 -19.85 3.03
N SER A 113 11.82 -20.82 3.87
CA SER A 113 10.88 -21.83 4.36
C SER A 113 10.08 -21.35 5.58
N GLY A 114 10.59 -20.33 6.30
CA GLY A 114 10.03 -19.86 7.55
C GLY A 114 10.25 -20.82 8.73
N LEU A 115 11.00 -21.92 8.51
CA LEU A 115 11.29 -22.94 9.51
C LEU A 115 12.66 -22.69 10.15
N CYS A 116 12.89 -23.28 11.33
CA CYS A 116 14.21 -23.28 11.92
C CYS A 116 15.19 -24.05 11.04
N ARG A 117 16.36 -23.46 10.77
CA ARG A 117 17.43 -24.17 10.09
C ARG A 117 17.87 -25.37 10.92
N THR A 118 18.23 -26.45 10.24
CA THR A 118 18.83 -27.64 10.85
C THR A 118 20.32 -27.75 10.52
N SER A 119 20.79 -26.96 9.56
CA SER A 119 22.17 -26.85 9.14
C SER A 119 22.49 -25.39 8.79
N ALA A 120 23.78 -25.09 8.77
CA ALA A 120 24.30 -23.81 8.34
C ALA A 120 25.40 -24.03 7.30
N ALA A 121 25.75 -22.99 6.55
CA ALA A 121 26.94 -22.98 5.69
C ALA A 121 28.02 -22.05 6.25
N ASN A 122 27.63 -21.12 7.10
CA ASN A 122 28.47 -20.11 7.72
C ASN A 122 27.90 -19.67 9.07
N SER A 123 28.68 -18.88 9.83
CA SER A 123 28.29 -18.43 11.17
C SER A 123 27.08 -17.48 11.19
N ASP A 124 26.75 -16.81 10.08
CA ASP A 124 25.57 -15.92 10.02
C ASP A 124 24.25 -16.68 10.12
N GLN A 125 24.28 -17.98 9.84
CA GLN A 125 23.14 -18.88 9.96
C GLN A 125 23.07 -19.56 11.34
N CYS A 126 24.03 -19.27 12.21
CA CYS A 126 24.03 -19.69 13.61
C CYS A 126 23.36 -18.63 14.47
N ALA A 127 22.63 -19.09 15.49
CA ALA A 127 22.04 -18.20 16.47
C ALA A 127 23.15 -17.45 17.25
N ALA A 128 22.78 -16.33 17.88
CA ALA A 128 23.72 -15.57 18.70
C ALA A 128 24.42 -16.48 19.74
N GLY A 129 25.74 -16.30 19.89
CA GLY A 129 26.57 -17.13 20.76
C GLY A 129 26.91 -18.51 20.20
N HIS A 130 26.59 -18.79 18.93
CA HIS A 130 27.03 -19.99 18.22
C HIS A 130 27.89 -19.62 17.01
N SER A 131 28.83 -20.49 16.66
CA SER A 131 29.68 -20.36 15.48
C SER A 131 29.58 -21.61 14.61
N TRP A 132 29.78 -21.44 13.31
CA TRP A 132 29.77 -22.56 12.37
C TRP A 132 31.00 -23.45 12.57
N CYS A 133 30.78 -24.75 12.76
CA CYS A 133 31.83 -25.74 12.79
C CYS A 133 31.86 -26.55 11.49
N VAL A 134 32.94 -26.42 10.73
CA VAL A 134 33.14 -27.13 9.45
C VAL A 134 33.27 -28.64 9.66
N TYR A 135 33.95 -29.08 10.72
CA TYR A 135 34.17 -30.51 10.98
C TYR A 135 32.90 -31.27 11.39
N GLY A 136 32.03 -30.60 12.15
CA GLY A 136 30.77 -31.19 12.62
C GLY A 136 29.56 -30.85 11.76
N ASN A 137 29.73 -30.06 10.68
CA ASN A 137 28.66 -29.47 9.87
C ASN A 137 27.48 -28.95 10.71
N ARG A 138 27.79 -28.23 11.79
CA ARG A 138 26.78 -27.76 12.75
C ARG A 138 27.19 -26.46 13.43
N CYS A 139 26.21 -25.73 13.94
CA CYS A 139 26.45 -24.60 14.84
C CYS A 139 26.82 -25.10 16.24
N VAL A 140 27.92 -24.61 16.79
CA VAL A 140 28.43 -24.98 18.13
C VAL A 140 28.57 -23.74 19.00
N ARG A 141 28.52 -23.91 20.33
CA ARG A 141 28.62 -22.78 21.28
C ARG A 141 30.05 -22.26 21.45
N SER A 142 31.05 -23.07 21.14
CA SER A 142 32.45 -22.69 21.28
C SER A 142 33.33 -23.35 20.23
N ALA A 143 34.47 -22.71 19.91
CA ALA A 143 35.48 -23.30 19.03
C ALA A 143 36.06 -24.61 19.60
N ALA A 144 36.05 -24.78 20.94
CA ALA A 144 36.52 -26.01 21.58
C ALA A 144 35.64 -27.23 21.27
N ASP A 145 34.35 -27.01 20.98
CA ASP A 145 33.41 -28.06 20.57
C ASP A 145 33.55 -28.41 19.08
N CYS A 146 34.28 -27.58 18.32
CA CYS A 146 34.57 -27.81 16.91
C CYS A 146 35.85 -28.62 16.76
N LYS A 147 35.71 -29.95 16.79
CA LYS A 147 36.81 -30.90 16.64
C LYS A 147 36.63 -31.73 15.36
N PRO A 148 37.74 -32.11 14.68
CA PRO A 148 37.72 -33.10 13.62
C PRO A 148 37.32 -34.49 14.12
#